data_AF-A0A835ISJ4-F1
#
_entry.id   AF-A0A835ISJ4-F1
#
_cell.length_a   1.000
_cell.length_b   1.000
_cell.length_c   1.000
_cell.angle_alpha   90.00
_cell.angle_beta   90.00
_cell.angle_gamma   90.00
#
_symmetry.space_group_name_H-M   'P 1'
#
loop_
_entity.id
_entity.type
_entity.pdbx_description
1 polymer ?
#
loop_
_entity_poly.entity_id
_entity_poly.type
_entity_poly.pdbx_seq_one_letter_code
_entity_poly.pdbx_strand_id
1 'polypeptide(L)'
;MSIIVGCPDKTVKIFVKGADASMFNVINKSINSFVASSIASHLHTYSSLGLRTLVVAMRELNSLDFEQWQSIGIEDKLQQGVPEAIESLRQAGIKVRVLTGDKQETAISVGYSSKLLTGEMTQILISSESTESYKKSLHAAQAMSKKLVTTSAGIVALVKNNTDDMTLAIGDGANDVSMIQVANVGVGITGQEGRRAVMASDFAMGSDSWFPFCWSTGIGITTVWDTCY
;
A
#
# COMPACT_ATOMS: atom_id res chain seq x y z
N MET A 1 -5.91 16.17 -10.16
CA MET A 1 -4.85 16.40 -9.15
C MET A 1 -5.30 17.52 -8.24
N SER A 2 -5.16 17.36 -6.93
CA SER A 2 -5.57 18.36 -5.93
C SER A 2 -4.46 18.60 -4.92
N ILE A 3 -4.40 19.83 -4.39
CA ILE A 3 -3.49 20.23 -3.31
C ILE A 3 -4.28 21.00 -2.25
N ILE A 4 -3.86 20.90 -1.00
CA ILE A 4 -4.38 21.73 0.10
C ILE A 4 -3.22 22.59 0.60
N VAL A 5 -3.45 23.89 0.72
CA VAL A 5 -2.44 24.88 1.05
C VAL A 5 -2.89 25.68 2.28
N GLY A 6 -2.04 25.73 3.31
CA GLY A 6 -2.17 26.68 4.41
C GLY A 6 -1.55 28.02 4.01
N CYS A 7 -2.33 29.09 4.06
CA CYS A 7 -1.90 30.43 3.71
C CYS A 7 -1.39 31.20 4.97
N PRO A 8 -0.51 32.21 4.81
CA PRO A 8 -0.02 33.02 5.94
C PRO A 8 -1.12 33.75 6.73
N ASP A 9 -2.29 33.96 6.11
CA ASP A 9 -3.50 34.52 6.71
C ASP A 9 -4.28 33.52 7.57
N LYS A 10 -3.72 32.31 7.80
CA LYS A 10 -4.34 31.17 8.51
C LYS A 10 -5.55 30.56 7.80
N THR A 11 -5.83 30.94 6.56
CA THR A 11 -6.85 30.25 5.74
C THR A 11 -6.28 28.97 5.14
N VAL A 12 -7.14 27.97 4.93
CA VAL A 12 -6.79 26.74 4.24
C VAL A 12 -7.54 26.70 2.93
N LYS A 13 -6.82 26.51 1.81
CA LYS A 13 -7.40 26.53 0.46
C LYS A 13 -7.11 25.21 -0.24
N ILE A 14 -8.14 24.62 -0.82
CA ILE A 14 -8.00 23.46 -1.72
C ILE A 14 -8.00 23.93 -3.17
N PHE A 15 -7.01 23.49 -3.93
CA PHE A 15 -6.92 23.69 -5.37
C PHE A 15 -7.06 22.35 -6.07
N VAL A 16 -7.87 22.30 -7.13
CA VAL A 16 -8.10 21.10 -7.93
C VAL A 16 -7.93 21.43 -9.40
N LYS A 17 -7.12 20.64 -10.09
CA LYS A 17 -6.92 20.69 -11.55
C LYS A 17 -7.39 19.38 -12.16
N GLY A 18 -8.27 19.46 -13.17
CA GLY A 18 -8.83 18.29 -13.84
C GLY A 18 -9.34 18.58 -15.25
N ALA A 19 -9.79 17.52 -15.93
CA ALA A 19 -10.51 17.63 -17.19
C ALA A 19 -11.88 18.31 -16.98
N ASP A 20 -12.39 18.93 -18.03
CA ASP A 20 -13.69 19.60 -18.07
C ASP A 20 -14.83 18.73 -17.50
N ALA A 21 -15.07 17.55 -18.07
CA ALA A 21 -16.16 16.67 -17.67
C ALA A 21 -16.11 16.27 -16.18
N SER A 22 -14.90 16.04 -15.65
CA SER A 22 -14.71 15.69 -14.24
C SER A 22 -14.94 16.90 -13.32
N MET A 23 -14.50 18.08 -13.72
CA MET A 23 -14.56 19.28 -12.88
C MET A 23 -15.98 19.87 -12.81
N PHE A 24 -16.78 19.80 -13.88
CA PHE A 24 -18.17 20.27 -13.86
C PHE A 24 -19.10 19.48 -12.94
N ASN A 25 -18.73 18.26 -12.54
CA ASN A 25 -19.47 17.48 -11.56
C ASN A 25 -19.18 17.90 -10.11
N VAL A 26 -18.02 18.52 -9.86
CA VAL A 26 -17.55 18.90 -8.52
C VAL A 26 -17.85 20.38 -8.21
N ILE A 27 -17.99 21.21 -9.24
CA ILE A 27 -18.32 22.64 -9.08
C ILE A 27 -19.77 22.80 -8.59
N ASN A 28 -19.96 23.67 -7.60
CA ASN A 28 -21.30 24.02 -7.10
C ASN A 28 -22.08 24.79 -8.18
N LYS A 29 -23.01 24.10 -8.85
CA LYS A 29 -23.83 24.63 -9.96
C LYS A 29 -24.82 25.71 -9.49
N SER A 30 -25.13 25.75 -8.20
CA SER A 30 -26.14 26.63 -7.61
C SER A 30 -25.66 28.08 -7.45
N ILE A 31 -24.35 28.30 -7.34
CA ILE A 31 -23.77 29.62 -7.00
C ILE A 31 -23.39 30.41 -8.27
N ASN A 32 -23.20 29.76 -9.43
CA ASN A 32 -22.59 30.38 -10.60
C ASN A 32 -23.09 29.83 -11.95
N SER A 33 -24.40 29.67 -12.13
CA SER A 33 -24.99 29.09 -13.36
C SER A 33 -24.59 29.83 -14.65
N PHE A 34 -24.56 31.17 -14.59
CA PHE A 34 -24.16 32.01 -15.73
C PHE A 34 -22.67 31.87 -16.08
N VAL A 35 -21.79 31.93 -15.07
CA VAL A 35 -20.34 31.79 -15.25
C VAL A 35 -19.98 30.37 -15.70
N ALA A 36 -20.62 29.34 -15.13
CA ALA A 36 -20.41 27.95 -15.53
C ALA A 36 -20.80 27.72 -17.00
N SER A 37 -21.91 28.31 -17.45
CA SER A 37 -22.36 28.21 -18.85
C SER A 37 -21.39 28.91 -19.81
N SER A 38 -20.88 30.09 -19.43
CA SER A 38 -19.87 30.82 -20.20
C SER A 38 -18.54 30.05 -20.28
N ILE A 39 -18.07 29.49 -19.17
CA ILE A 39 -16.86 28.66 -19.13
C ILE A 39 -17.04 27.40 -19.99
N ALA A 40 -18.19 26.73 -19.91
CA ALA A 40 -18.47 25.55 -20.73
C ALA A 40 -18.43 25.88 -22.24
N SER A 41 -18.99 27.02 -22.64
CA SER A 41 -18.95 27.49 -24.03
C SER A 41 -17.52 27.76 -24.51
N HIS A 42 -16.69 28.43 -23.70
CA HIS A 42 -15.29 28.67 -24.04
C HIS A 42 -14.47 27.38 -24.09
N LEU A 43 -14.67 26.46 -23.15
CA LEU A 43 -13.98 25.16 -23.15
C LEU A 43 -14.33 24.34 -24.40
N HIS A 44 -15.60 24.35 -24.81
CA HIS A 44 -16.04 23.71 -26.05
C HIS A 44 -15.35 24.34 -27.27
N THR A 45 -15.29 25.68 -27.33
CA THR A 45 -14.60 26.40 -28.41
C THR A 45 -13.12 26.02 -28.47
N TYR A 46 -12.40 26.05 -27.35
CA TYR A 46 -10.98 25.69 -27.32
C TYR A 46 -10.73 24.24 -27.68
N SER A 47 -11.60 23.33 -27.23
CA SER A 47 -11.54 21.92 -27.62
C SER A 47 -11.74 21.74 -29.14
N SER A 48 -12.69 22.48 -29.74
CA SER A 48 -12.94 22.45 -31.20
C SER A 48 -11.77 22.97 -32.03
N LEU A 49 -10.91 23.80 -31.43
CA LEU A 49 -9.65 24.28 -32.02
C LEU A 49 -8.47 23.32 -31.78
N GLY A 50 -8.71 22.15 -31.18
CA GLY A 50 -7.68 21.15 -30.89
C GLY A 50 -6.82 21.46 -29.65
N LEU A 51 -7.20 22.42 -28.82
CA LEU A 51 -6.47 22.76 -27.60
C LEU A 51 -6.84 21.81 -26.46
N ARG A 52 -5.83 21.37 -25.70
CA ARG A 52 -6.05 20.62 -24.46
C ARG A 52 -6.51 21.58 -23.38
N THR A 53 -7.76 21.46 -22.96
CA THR A 53 -8.36 22.27 -21.91
C THR A 53 -8.20 21.60 -20.54
N LEU A 54 -7.95 22.41 -19.51
CA LEU A 54 -7.92 21.97 -18.12
C LEU A 54 -8.64 23.02 -17.28
N VAL A 55 -9.42 22.55 -16.32
CA VAL A 55 -10.16 23.41 -15.40
C VAL A 55 -9.47 23.38 -14.05
N VAL A 56 -9.24 24.58 -13.50
CA VAL A 56 -8.71 24.77 -12.15
C VAL A 56 -9.82 25.38 -11.30
N ALA A 57 -10.10 24.76 -10.16
CA ALA A 57 -11.03 25.27 -9.17
C ALA A 57 -10.33 25.46 -7.83
N MET A 58 -10.79 26.45 -7.07
CA MET A 58 -10.33 26.73 -5.71
C MET A 58 -11.54 26.83 -4.79
N ARG A 59 -11.41 26.26 -3.58
CA ARG A 59 -12.37 26.46 -2.50
C ARG A 59 -11.61 26.75 -1.21
N GLU A 60 -12.07 27.72 -0.45
CA GLU A 60 -11.60 27.95 0.91
C GLU A 60 -12.28 26.94 1.85
N LEU A 61 -11.48 26.23 2.64
CA LEU A 61 -11.96 25.30 3.65
C LEU A 61 -12.04 26.03 4.99
N ASN A 62 -13.17 25.91 5.66
CA ASN A 62 -13.27 26.35 7.05
C ASN A 62 -12.53 25.35 7.97
N SER A 63 -12.20 25.78 9.19
CA SER A 63 -11.42 24.96 10.12
C SER A 63 -12.10 23.63 10.44
N LEU A 64 -13.43 23.61 10.57
CA LEU A 64 -14.19 22.40 10.89
C LEU A 64 -14.16 21.38 9.74
N ASP A 65 -14.37 21.81 8.50
CA ASP A 65 -14.28 20.96 7.31
C ASP A 65 -12.87 20.41 7.14
N PHE A 66 -11.84 21.20 7.48
CA PHE A 66 -10.46 20.76 7.39
C PHE A 66 -10.12 19.76 8.50
N GLU A 67 -10.51 20.01 9.75
CA GLU A 67 -10.35 19.07 10.87
C GLU A 67 -11.13 17.77 10.63
N GLN A 68 -12.34 17.87 10.08
CA GLN A 68 -13.13 16.71 9.68
C GLN A 68 -12.42 15.95 8.55
N TRP A 69 -11.94 16.63 7.51
CA TRP A 69 -11.19 15.98 6.43
C TRP A 69 -9.90 15.31 6.92
N GLN A 70 -9.17 15.96 7.84
CA GLN A 70 -7.97 15.39 8.48
C GLN A 70 -8.31 14.15 9.33
N SER A 71 -9.43 14.17 10.05
CA SER A 71 -9.87 13.05 10.90
C SER A 71 -10.49 11.90 10.12
N ILE A 72 -11.00 12.15 8.91
CA ILE A 72 -11.41 11.10 7.93
C ILE A 72 -10.18 10.37 7.36
N GLY A 73 -8.95 10.76 7.73
CA GLY A 73 -7.66 10.22 7.31
C GLY A 73 -7.78 8.92 6.52
N ILE A 74 -7.52 8.98 5.21
CA ILE A 74 -7.79 7.90 4.25
C ILE A 74 -7.22 6.60 4.82
N GLU A 75 -8.11 5.81 5.42
CA GLU A 75 -7.72 4.55 6.01
C GLU A 75 -7.39 3.61 4.86
N ASP A 76 -6.20 3.04 4.92
CA ASP A 76 -5.80 1.98 4.02
C ASP A 76 -6.62 0.74 4.35
N LYS A 77 -7.76 0.60 3.67
CA LYS A 77 -8.74 -0.44 3.97
C LYS A 77 -8.15 -1.80 3.66
N LEU A 78 -7.92 -2.57 4.71
CA LEU A 78 -7.65 -3.99 4.61
C LEU A 78 -8.87 -4.71 4.04
N GLN A 79 -8.66 -5.86 3.40
CA GLN A 79 -9.81 -6.70 3.05
C GLN A 79 -10.46 -7.26 4.32
N GLN A 80 -11.72 -7.66 4.17
CA GLN A 80 -12.50 -8.20 5.27
C GLN A 80 -11.90 -9.51 5.79
N GLY A 81 -11.67 -9.61 7.10
CA GLY A 81 -11.15 -10.83 7.73
C GLY A 81 -9.63 -10.86 7.93
N VAL A 82 -8.89 -9.82 7.50
CA VAL A 82 -7.42 -9.76 7.65
C VAL A 82 -6.96 -9.98 9.09
N PRO A 83 -7.45 -9.20 10.07
CA PRO A 83 -7.00 -9.37 11.45
C PRO A 83 -7.29 -10.77 12.00
N GLU A 84 -8.46 -11.33 11.66
CA GLU A 84 -8.90 -12.66 12.11
C GLU A 84 -8.03 -13.78 11.52
N ALA A 85 -7.66 -13.65 10.24
CA ALA A 85 -6.78 -14.60 9.57
C ALA A 85 -5.36 -14.57 10.16
N ILE A 86 -4.78 -13.38 10.37
CA ILE A 86 -3.45 -13.26 11.02
C ILE A 86 -3.47 -13.88 12.40
N GLU A 87 -4.50 -13.60 13.20
CA GLU A 87 -4.63 -14.16 14.53
C GLU A 87 -4.72 -15.69 14.49
N SER A 88 -5.51 -16.24 13.56
CA SER A 88 -5.62 -17.69 13.35
C SER A 88 -4.27 -18.33 12.99
N LEU A 89 -3.48 -17.68 12.12
CA LEU A 89 -2.15 -18.14 11.76
C LEU A 89 -1.19 -18.10 12.95
N ARG A 90 -1.23 -17.01 13.74
CA ARG A 90 -0.41 -16.88 14.95
C ARG A 90 -0.76 -17.93 16.00
N GLN A 91 -2.04 -18.22 16.19
CA GLN A 91 -2.51 -19.28 17.11
C GLN A 91 -2.08 -20.67 16.64
N ALA A 92 -1.95 -20.88 15.33
CA ALA A 92 -1.39 -22.09 14.74
C ALA A 92 0.15 -22.14 14.80
N GLY A 93 0.82 -21.18 15.44
CA GLY A 93 2.28 -21.13 15.56
C GLY A 93 3.02 -20.62 14.31
N ILE A 94 2.30 -20.05 13.35
CA ILE A 94 2.87 -19.58 12.08
C ILE A 94 3.38 -18.15 12.25
N LYS A 95 4.65 -17.92 11.89
CA LYS A 95 5.31 -16.62 11.99
C LYS A 95 4.95 -15.81 10.73
N VAL A 96 4.07 -14.83 10.87
CA VAL A 96 3.65 -13.94 9.77
C VAL A 96 4.61 -12.76 9.64
N ARG A 97 5.17 -12.54 8.45
CA ARG A 97 6.04 -11.39 8.13
C ARG A 97 5.54 -10.65 6.90
N VAL A 98 5.55 -9.33 6.98
CA VAL A 98 5.12 -8.43 5.91
C VAL A 98 6.34 -7.82 5.22
N LEU A 99 6.42 -7.96 3.90
CA LEU A 99 7.45 -7.36 3.06
C LEU A 99 6.78 -6.35 2.11
N THR A 100 7.09 -5.07 2.28
CA THR A 100 6.47 -4.00 1.49
C THR A 100 7.51 -3.09 0.87
N GLY A 101 7.22 -2.63 -0.35
CA GLY A 101 7.97 -1.56 -1.02
C GLY A 101 7.42 -0.16 -0.72
N ASP A 102 6.38 -0.05 0.12
CA ASP A 102 5.79 1.23 0.50
C ASP A 102 6.59 1.94 1.61
N LYS A 103 6.22 3.19 1.88
CA LYS A 103 6.82 4.00 2.93
C LYS A 103 6.66 3.36 4.31
N GLN A 104 7.62 3.64 5.18
CA GLN A 104 7.66 3.11 6.54
C GLN A 104 6.38 3.45 7.33
N GLU A 105 5.87 4.67 7.18
CA GLU A 105 4.68 5.13 7.89
C GLU A 105 3.43 4.32 7.49
N THR A 106 3.29 4.02 6.19
CA THR A 106 2.18 3.20 5.69
C THR A 106 2.31 1.76 6.19
N ALA A 107 3.52 1.20 6.15
CA ALA A 107 3.77 -0.16 6.64
C ALA A 107 3.42 -0.31 8.14
N ILE A 108 3.77 0.68 8.96
CA ILE A 108 3.43 0.72 10.38
C ILE A 108 1.91 0.84 10.56
N SER A 109 1.26 1.74 9.80
CA SER A 109 -0.19 1.91 9.86
C SER A 109 -0.94 0.62 9.53
N VAL A 110 -0.56 -0.05 8.43
CA VAL A 110 -1.12 -1.36 8.03
C VAL A 110 -0.82 -2.42 9.09
N GLY A 111 0.38 -2.41 9.68
CA GLY A 111 0.75 -3.32 10.76
C GLY A 111 -0.17 -3.20 11.97
N TYR A 112 -0.57 -1.99 12.35
CA TYR A 112 -1.53 -1.76 13.44
C TYR A 112 -2.97 -2.13 13.03
N SER A 113 -3.44 -1.69 11.87
CA SER A 113 -4.80 -2.00 11.39
C SER A 113 -5.02 -3.51 11.23
N SER A 114 -3.99 -4.25 10.86
CA SER A 114 -4.04 -5.72 10.71
C SER A 114 -3.86 -6.50 12.00
N LYS A 115 -3.60 -5.81 13.13
CA LYS A 115 -3.23 -6.41 14.43
C LYS A 115 -1.95 -7.26 14.40
N LEU A 116 -1.13 -7.10 13.36
CA LEU A 116 0.20 -7.67 13.31
C LEU A 116 1.12 -6.99 14.33
N LEU A 117 0.97 -5.67 14.47
CA LEU A 117 1.59 -4.85 15.51
C LEU A 117 0.57 -4.54 16.61
N THR A 118 0.97 -4.70 17.87
CA THR A 118 0.16 -4.30 19.03
C THR A 118 0.88 -3.22 19.85
N GLY A 119 0.15 -2.45 20.64
CA GLY A 119 0.71 -1.37 21.46
C GLY A 119 1.71 -1.85 22.54
N GLU A 120 1.68 -3.14 22.87
CA GLU A 120 2.57 -3.76 23.87
C GLU A 120 3.90 -4.25 23.25
N MET A 121 4.01 -4.27 21.92
CA MET A 121 5.22 -4.73 21.25
C MET A 121 6.32 -3.67 21.30
N THR A 122 7.55 -4.11 21.60
CA THR A 122 8.73 -3.26 21.47
C THR A 122 9.04 -3.05 19.99
N GLN A 123 9.00 -1.80 19.53
CA GLN A 123 9.37 -1.46 18.16
C GLN A 123 10.89 -1.37 18.03
N ILE A 124 11.47 -2.16 17.12
CA ILE A 124 12.88 -2.08 16.77
C ILE A 124 12.98 -1.56 15.34
N LEU A 125 13.42 -0.31 15.18
CA LEU A 125 13.68 0.30 13.88
C LEU A 125 15.14 0.05 13.48
N ILE A 126 15.34 -0.61 12.35
CA ILE A 126 16.67 -0.86 11.78
C ILE A 126 16.80 -0.04 10.50
N SER A 127 17.54 1.07 10.57
CA SER A 127 17.85 1.93 9.41
C SER A 127 19.32 1.79 9.00
N SER A 128 19.60 2.05 7.72
CA SER A 128 20.95 1.98 7.14
C SER A 128 21.92 3.04 7.69
N GLU A 129 21.46 3.98 8.50
CA GLU A 129 22.26 5.08 9.05
C GLU A 129 23.08 4.69 10.29
N SER A 130 22.90 3.47 10.83
CA SER A 130 23.64 2.98 12.00
C SER A 130 24.54 1.77 11.67
N THR A 131 25.64 2.05 10.98
CA THR A 131 26.60 1.07 10.43
C THR A 131 27.25 0.13 11.47
N GLU A 132 27.19 0.46 12.77
CA GLU A 132 27.88 -0.28 13.84
C GLU A 132 27.02 -1.36 14.53
N SER A 133 25.69 -1.22 14.54
CA SER A 133 24.80 -2.28 15.07
C SER A 133 24.70 -3.48 14.12
N TYR A 134 24.92 -3.22 12.83
CA TYR A 134 24.93 -4.20 11.72
C TYR A 134 25.82 -5.43 11.97
N LYS A 135 26.92 -5.27 12.70
CA LYS A 135 27.92 -6.34 12.85
C LYS A 135 27.62 -7.28 14.02
N LYS A 136 27.07 -6.79 15.13
CA LYS A 136 26.90 -7.60 16.35
C LYS A 136 25.73 -8.58 16.30
N SER A 137 24.61 -8.18 15.70
CA SER A 137 23.43 -9.05 15.59
C SER A 137 23.46 -9.96 14.34
N LEU A 138 24.39 -9.72 13.42
CA LEU A 138 24.48 -10.39 12.11
C LEU A 138 25.75 -11.26 11.96
N HIS A 139 26.32 -11.78 13.05
CA HIS A 139 27.46 -12.69 12.93
C HIS A 139 27.07 -14.11 12.45
N ALA A 140 25.78 -14.45 12.43
CA ALA A 140 25.29 -15.72 11.88
C ALA A 140 24.91 -15.66 10.39
N ALA A 141 24.59 -14.49 9.82
CA ALA A 141 24.07 -14.37 8.45
C ALA A 141 25.08 -13.83 7.42
N GLN A 142 26.33 -13.60 7.81
CA GLN A 142 27.35 -12.94 6.98
C GLN A 142 27.91 -13.77 5.79
N ALA A 143 27.47 -15.01 5.59
CA ALA A 143 27.94 -15.83 4.47
C ALA A 143 27.12 -15.69 3.17
N MET A 144 25.93 -15.06 3.18
CA MET A 144 25.09 -14.93 1.98
C MET A 144 24.69 -13.49 1.64
N SER A 145 25.46 -12.93 0.70
CA SER A 145 25.06 -11.93 -0.32
C SER A 145 24.35 -10.65 0.16
N LYS A 146 25.17 -9.60 0.35
CA LYS A 146 24.76 -8.18 0.46
C LYS A 146 23.83 -7.67 -0.65
N LYS A 147 23.65 -8.45 -1.73
CA LYS A 147 22.86 -8.11 -2.92
C LYS A 147 21.51 -8.85 -2.99
N LEU A 148 21.31 -9.95 -2.25
CA LEU A 148 20.03 -10.65 -2.20
C LEU A 148 19.09 -10.04 -1.15
N VAL A 149 19.61 -9.71 0.03
CA VAL A 149 18.83 -9.26 1.22
C VAL A 149 18.01 -7.98 0.97
N THR A 150 18.33 -7.20 -0.06
CA THR A 150 17.60 -5.97 -0.41
C THR A 150 16.31 -6.21 -1.20
N THR A 151 15.96 -7.46 -1.50
CA THR A 151 14.75 -7.83 -2.26
C THR A 151 13.90 -8.78 -1.45
N SER A 152 12.57 -8.75 -1.65
CA SER A 152 11.64 -9.67 -0.97
C SER A 152 12.04 -11.14 -1.19
N ALA A 153 12.39 -11.50 -2.43
CA ALA A 153 12.89 -12.84 -2.76
C ALA A 153 14.16 -13.23 -2.01
N GLY A 154 15.12 -12.33 -1.84
CA GLY A 154 16.35 -12.65 -1.11
C GLY A 154 16.14 -12.77 0.40
N ILE A 155 15.15 -12.08 0.97
CA ILE A 155 14.74 -12.30 2.37
C ILE A 155 14.14 -13.71 2.53
N VAL A 156 13.25 -14.12 1.61
CA VAL A 156 12.68 -15.49 1.63
C VAL A 156 13.78 -16.54 1.47
N ALA A 157 14.70 -16.36 0.52
CA ALA A 157 15.83 -17.27 0.33
C ALA A 157 16.70 -17.37 1.59
N LEU A 158 16.94 -16.25 2.27
CA LEU A 158 17.72 -16.23 3.51
C LEU A 158 17.03 -17.03 4.61
N VAL A 159 15.72 -16.85 4.81
CA VAL A 159 14.98 -17.64 5.81
C VAL A 159 15.03 -19.13 5.42
N LYS A 160 14.57 -19.46 4.21
CA LYS A 160 14.50 -20.84 3.71
C LYS A 160 15.82 -21.61 3.79
N ASN A 161 16.96 -20.95 3.58
CA ASN A 161 18.28 -21.59 3.59
C ASN A 161 18.97 -21.59 4.95
N ASN A 162 18.48 -20.84 5.94
CA ASN A 162 19.13 -20.71 7.25
C ASN A 162 18.21 -21.13 8.41
N THR A 163 17.00 -21.59 8.11
CA THR A 163 16.07 -22.17 9.08
C THR A 163 15.51 -23.47 8.53
N ASP A 164 15.18 -24.42 9.40
CA ASP A 164 14.45 -25.64 9.01
C ASP A 164 12.95 -25.39 8.80
N ASP A 165 12.50 -24.14 8.98
CA ASP A 165 11.12 -23.72 8.79
C ASP A 165 10.72 -23.74 7.28
N MET A 166 9.48 -24.14 7.01
CA MET A 166 8.87 -24.06 5.69
C MET A 166 8.42 -22.62 5.39
N THR A 167 8.78 -22.09 4.24
CA THR A 167 8.39 -20.74 3.81
C THR A 167 7.21 -20.78 2.85
N LEU A 168 6.21 -19.93 3.08
CA LEU A 168 5.08 -19.70 2.20
C LEU A 168 5.04 -18.22 1.81
N ALA A 169 4.97 -17.92 0.52
CA ALA A 169 4.91 -16.56 0.00
C ALA A 169 3.57 -16.30 -0.69
N ILE A 170 2.94 -15.16 -0.37
CA ILE A 170 1.66 -14.72 -0.93
C ILE A 170 1.84 -13.38 -1.62
N GLY A 171 1.33 -13.24 -2.84
CA GLY A 171 1.31 -11.98 -3.57
C GLY A 171 0.27 -11.93 -4.68
N ASP A 172 -0.05 -10.72 -5.14
CA ASP A 172 -1.07 -10.44 -6.15
C ASP A 172 -0.48 -9.83 -7.45
N GLY A 173 0.73 -9.26 -7.35
CA GLY A 173 1.35 -8.48 -8.42
C GLY A 173 2.53 -9.15 -9.10
N ALA A 174 3.05 -8.49 -10.15
CA ALA A 174 4.26 -8.93 -10.84
C ALA A 174 5.51 -8.85 -9.95
N ASN A 175 5.50 -7.97 -8.96
CA ASN A 175 6.62 -7.74 -8.04
C ASN A 175 6.83 -8.92 -7.09
N ASP A 176 5.76 -9.66 -6.79
CA ASP A 176 5.81 -10.79 -5.86
C ASP A 176 6.23 -12.10 -6.51
N VAL A 177 6.22 -12.18 -7.85
CA VAL A 177 6.57 -13.41 -8.61
C VAL A 177 7.90 -14.00 -8.14
N SER A 178 8.92 -13.15 -7.96
CA SER A 178 10.24 -13.59 -7.51
C SER A 178 10.24 -14.13 -6.07
N MET A 179 9.41 -13.57 -5.20
CA MET A 179 9.25 -14.01 -3.81
C MET A 179 8.49 -15.34 -3.76
N ILE A 180 7.39 -15.44 -4.52
CA ILE A 180 6.54 -16.63 -4.67
C ILE A 180 7.36 -17.83 -5.14
N GLN A 181 8.20 -17.65 -6.18
CA GLN A 181 9.01 -18.74 -6.74
C GLN A 181 10.14 -19.21 -5.84
N VAL A 182 10.61 -18.37 -4.91
CA VAL A 182 11.72 -18.71 -4.01
C VAL A 182 11.23 -19.48 -2.78
N ALA A 183 9.99 -19.26 -2.34
CA ALA A 183 9.40 -19.93 -1.18
C ALA A 183 9.31 -21.46 -1.36
N ASN A 184 8.97 -22.17 -0.28
CA ASN A 184 8.62 -23.60 -0.39
C ASN A 184 7.21 -23.78 -0.98
N VAL A 185 6.31 -22.84 -0.68
CA VAL A 185 4.95 -22.79 -1.22
C VAL A 185 4.64 -21.37 -1.68
N GLY A 186 4.28 -21.22 -2.95
CA GLY A 186 3.84 -19.97 -3.55
C GLY A 186 2.32 -19.90 -3.69
N VAL A 187 1.70 -18.83 -3.21
CA VAL A 187 0.26 -18.55 -3.40
C VAL A 187 0.10 -17.25 -4.16
N GLY A 188 -0.57 -17.32 -5.30
CA GLY A 188 -0.88 -16.18 -6.14
C GLY A 188 -2.33 -15.77 -5.94
N ILE A 189 -2.57 -14.49 -5.69
CA ILE A 189 -3.91 -13.92 -5.59
C ILE A 189 -4.29 -13.28 -6.92
N THR A 190 -5.51 -13.53 -7.36
CA THR A 190 -6.04 -12.93 -8.58
C THR A 190 -6.37 -11.47 -8.31
N GLY A 191 -5.45 -10.59 -8.70
CA GLY A 191 -5.55 -9.15 -8.54
C GLY A 191 -5.94 -8.40 -9.81
N GLN A 192 -6.28 -7.11 -9.67
CA GLN A 192 -6.43 -6.17 -10.79
C GLN A 192 -5.11 -5.82 -11.49
N GLU A 193 -3.95 -6.09 -10.88
CA GLU A 193 -2.64 -5.97 -11.54
C GLU A 193 -2.36 -7.08 -12.57
N GLY A 194 -3.28 -8.05 -12.69
CA GLY A 194 -3.24 -9.13 -13.66
C GLY A 194 -3.02 -10.50 -13.00
N ARG A 195 -2.69 -11.51 -13.82
CA ARG A 195 -2.59 -12.91 -13.37
C ARG A 195 -1.14 -13.39 -13.20
N ARG A 196 -0.17 -12.48 -13.14
CA ARG A 196 1.25 -12.86 -13.13
C ARG A 196 1.65 -13.63 -11.88
N ALA A 197 1.19 -13.19 -10.70
CA ALA A 197 1.40 -13.92 -9.44
C ALA A 197 0.77 -15.32 -9.51
N VAL A 198 -0.50 -15.40 -9.94
CA VAL A 198 -1.27 -16.65 -10.11
C VAL A 198 -0.60 -17.62 -11.09
N MET A 199 -0.03 -17.13 -12.19
CA MET A 199 0.64 -17.98 -13.17
C MET A 199 2.00 -18.51 -12.69
N ALA A 200 2.58 -17.87 -11.67
CA ALA A 200 3.89 -18.23 -11.13
C ALA A 200 3.80 -18.95 -9.78
N SER A 201 2.59 -19.21 -9.26
CA SER A 201 2.34 -19.79 -7.94
C SER A 201 1.94 -21.26 -8.00
N ASP A 202 2.15 -21.99 -6.91
CA ASP A 202 1.71 -23.37 -6.74
C ASP A 202 0.19 -23.45 -6.55
N PHE A 203 -0.35 -22.47 -5.83
CA PHE A 203 -1.79 -22.32 -5.60
C PHE A 203 -2.28 -20.96 -6.07
N ALA A 204 -3.51 -20.92 -6.57
CA ALA A 204 -4.18 -19.71 -7.01
C ALA A 204 -5.42 -19.46 -6.14
N MET A 205 -5.58 -18.23 -5.65
CA MET A 205 -6.75 -17.83 -4.87
C MET A 205 -7.46 -16.65 -5.53
N GLY A 206 -8.79 -16.60 -5.37
CA GLY A 206 -9.60 -15.45 -5.76
C GLY A 206 -9.51 -14.34 -4.71
N SER A 207 -9.77 -13.10 -5.12
CA SER A 207 -9.82 -11.94 -4.23
C SER A 207 -10.84 -12.10 -3.09
N ASP A 208 -11.85 -12.96 -3.27
CA ASP A 208 -12.99 -13.09 -2.36
C ASP A 208 -12.90 -14.37 -1.48
N SER A 209 -11.81 -15.14 -1.59
CA SER A 209 -11.66 -16.42 -0.91
C SER A 209 -10.64 -16.39 0.24
N TRP A 210 -11.13 -16.59 1.47
CA TRP A 210 -10.50 -17.08 2.72
C TRP A 210 -9.13 -16.55 3.21
N PHE A 211 -8.35 -15.85 2.40
CA PHE A 211 -7.04 -15.30 2.78
C PHE A 211 -6.95 -13.79 2.44
N PRO A 212 -7.49 -12.93 3.32
CA PRO A 212 -7.85 -11.56 2.96
C PRO A 212 -6.68 -10.56 2.84
N PHE A 213 -5.42 -10.99 2.80
CA PHE A 213 -4.31 -10.07 3.08
C PHE A 213 -3.74 -9.32 1.85
N CYS A 214 -4.18 -9.57 0.63
CA CYS A 214 -3.50 -9.03 -0.56
C CYS A 214 -4.44 -8.16 -1.41
N TRP A 215 -4.80 -6.98 -0.91
CA TRP A 215 -5.32 -5.88 -1.74
C TRP A 215 -5.24 -4.54 -1.00
N SER A 216 -4.55 -3.57 -1.60
CA SER A 216 -4.60 -2.10 -1.44
C SER A 216 -3.20 -1.46 -1.55
N THR A 217 -2.14 -2.19 -1.17
CA THR A 217 -0.81 -1.60 -0.91
C THR A 217 0.38 -2.26 -1.62
N GLY A 218 0.17 -3.27 -2.47
CA GLY A 218 1.28 -4.00 -3.10
C GLY A 218 2.17 -4.73 -2.08
N ILE A 219 1.56 -5.23 -1.01
CA ILE A 219 2.25 -5.92 0.09
C ILE A 219 2.36 -7.41 -0.22
N GLY A 220 3.60 -7.89 -0.37
CA GLY A 220 3.92 -9.31 -0.37
C GLY A 220 4.06 -9.83 1.06
N ILE A 221 3.46 -10.99 1.35
CA ILE A 221 3.60 -11.64 2.66
C ILE A 221 4.54 -12.81 2.51
N THR A 222 5.42 -12.99 3.49
CA THR A 222 6.09 -14.27 3.72
C THR A 222 5.62 -14.81 5.07
N THR A 223 4.94 -15.95 5.06
CA THR A 223 4.68 -16.72 6.27
C THR A 223 5.71 -17.82 6.40
N VAL A 224 6.16 -18.05 7.63
CA VAL A 224 7.17 -19.06 7.95
C VAL A 224 6.53 -20.03 8.94
N TRP A 225 6.51 -21.30 8.57
CA TRP A 225 5.89 -22.40 9.29
C TRP A 225 6.98 -23.23 9.96
N ASP A 226 6.88 -23.37 11.27
CA ASP A 226 7.78 -24.23 12.04
C ASP A 226 7.25 -25.66 11.95
N THR A 227 7.93 -26.56 11.22
CA THR A 227 7.62 -28.00 11.24
C THR A 227 8.46 -28.69 12.30
N CYS A 228 8.28 -28.30 13.56
CA CYS A 228 8.76 -29.10 14.70
C CYS A 228 7.63 -30.04 15.15
N TYR A 229 7.72 -31.30 14.74
CA TYR A 229 7.17 -32.45 15.50
C TYR A 229 8.32 -33.13 16.23
#